data_AF-A0A176JVI3-F1
#
_entry.id   AF-A0A176JVI3-F1
#
_cell.length_a   1.000
_cell.length_b   1.000
_cell.length_c   1.000
_cell.angle_alpha   90.00
_cell.angle_beta   90.00
_cell.angle_gamma   90.00
#
_symmetry.space_group_name_H-M   'P 1'
#
loop_
_entity.id
_entity.type
_entity.pdbx_description
1 polymer ?
#
loop_
_entity_poly.entity_id
_entity_poly.type
_entity_poly.pdbx_seq_one_letter_code
_entity_poly.pdbx_strand_id
1 'polypeptide(L)'
;MNKVCYSCRKRFPKEEIVKINGKNYCLECASKLSNKNHHGPAETAIPDIVVLSVDTVPVAIERYFQAISAEAILTLDMKSIRVQTVKNKMVRAFSLTYELDELKLSLLEDLKFQAANFGANAIIGLRTSMSTVESVDSEKLIFISMSGTPVILSDVSILTHHSGKVRKTRE
;
A
#
# COMPACT_ATOMS: atom_id res chain seq x y z
N MET A 1 -26.67 0.60 -35.36
CA MET A 1 -25.67 1.10 -36.34
C MET A 1 -24.29 0.64 -35.91
N ASN A 2 -23.61 -0.16 -36.73
CA ASN A 2 -22.26 -0.65 -36.42
C ASN A 2 -21.24 0.49 -36.47
N LYS A 3 -20.29 0.49 -35.53
CA LYS A 3 -19.17 1.44 -35.52
C LYS A 3 -17.92 0.79 -36.09
N VAL A 4 -17.03 1.60 -36.64
CA VAL A 4 -15.78 1.13 -37.28
C VAL A 4 -14.63 1.38 -36.32
N CYS A 5 -13.83 0.34 -36.05
CA CYS A 5 -12.67 0.43 -35.18
C CYS A 5 -11.59 1.29 -35.86
N TYR A 6 -11.02 2.24 -35.12
CA TYR A 6 -9.96 3.10 -35.62
C TYR A 6 -8.69 2.32 -35.97
N SER A 7 -8.36 1.28 -35.18
CA SER A 7 -7.14 0.48 -35.36
C SER A 7 -7.28 -0.59 -36.45
N CYS A 8 -8.26 -1.49 -36.35
CA CYS A 8 -8.38 -2.63 -37.26
C CYS A 8 -9.43 -2.46 -38.38
N ARG A 9 -10.14 -1.32 -38.43
CA ARG A 9 -11.19 -1.01 -39.41
C ARG A 9 -12.37 -2.01 -39.46
N LYS A 10 -12.43 -2.99 -38.54
CA LYS A 10 -13.56 -3.91 -38.40
C LYS A 10 -14.81 -3.14 -37.94
N ARG A 11 -15.97 -3.57 -38.42
CA ARG A 11 -17.28 -3.12 -37.94
C ARG A 11 -17.66 -3.93 -36.70
N PHE A 12 -18.11 -3.26 -35.65
CA PHE A 12 -18.51 -3.90 -34.40
C PHE A 12 -19.83 -3.27 -33.86
N PRO A 13 -20.61 -4.01 -33.06
CA PRO A 13 -21.84 -3.52 -32.44
C PRO A 13 -21.58 -2.28 -31.56
N LYS A 14 -22.56 -1.39 -31.43
CA LYS A 14 -22.39 -0.14 -30.66
C LYS A 14 -22.13 -0.43 -29.18
N GLU A 15 -22.63 -1.56 -28.71
CA GLU A 15 -22.56 -2.07 -27.35
C GLU A 15 -21.12 -2.40 -26.94
N GLU A 16 -20.23 -2.72 -27.90
CA GLU A 16 -18.82 -3.10 -27.67
C GLU A 16 -17.84 -1.94 -27.95
N ILE A 17 -18.29 -0.69 -27.78
CA ILE A 17 -17.47 0.49 -28.07
C ILE A 17 -16.58 0.90 -26.91
N VAL A 18 -15.27 0.93 -27.16
CA VAL A 18 -14.30 1.55 -26.26
C VAL A 18 -13.83 2.86 -26.89
N LYS A 19 -14.07 3.98 -26.21
CA LYS A 19 -13.59 5.30 -26.65
C LYS A 19 -12.28 5.65 -25.97
N ILE A 20 -11.23 5.87 -26.76
CA ILE A 20 -9.91 6.28 -26.29
C ILE A 20 -9.48 7.51 -27.10
N ASN A 21 -9.17 8.62 -26.43
CA ASN A 21 -8.77 9.90 -27.06
C ASN A 21 -9.72 10.34 -28.19
N GLY A 22 -11.04 10.25 -27.95
CA GLY A 22 -12.08 10.66 -28.92
C GLY A 22 -12.28 9.71 -30.12
N LYS A 23 -11.54 8.60 -30.21
CA LYS A 23 -11.63 7.61 -31.30
C LYS A 23 -12.29 6.32 -30.80
N ASN A 24 -12.99 5.62 -31.70
CA ASN A 24 -13.70 4.37 -31.38
C ASN A 24 -12.81 3.16 -31.64
N TYR A 25 -12.69 2.24 -30.68
CA TYR A 25 -11.96 0.99 -30.79
C TYR A 25 -12.88 -0.20 -30.49
N CYS A 26 -12.64 -1.34 -31.16
CA CYS A 26 -13.21 -2.61 -30.72
C CYS A 26 -12.45 -3.13 -29.48
N LEU A 27 -13.10 -3.98 -28.70
CA LEU A 27 -12.54 -4.55 -27.46
C LEU A 27 -11.14 -5.16 -27.65
N GLU A 28 -10.94 -5.94 -28.72
CA GLU A 28 -9.64 -6.57 -29.04
C GLU A 28 -8.52 -5.55 -29.31
N CYS A 29 -8.82 -4.41 -29.91
CA CYS A 29 -7.82 -3.38 -30.20
C CYS A 29 -7.58 -2.49 -28.99
N ALA A 30 -8.61 -2.26 -28.18
CA ALA A 30 -8.50 -1.52 -26.92
C ALA A 30 -7.63 -2.27 -25.91
N SER A 31 -7.80 -3.59 -25.78
CA SER A 31 -6.97 -4.41 -24.88
C SER A 31 -5.48 -4.37 -25.26
N LYS A 32 -5.18 -4.38 -26.57
CA LYS A 32 -3.79 -4.29 -27.07
C LYS A 32 -3.15 -2.91 -26.88
N LEU A 33 -3.95 -1.85 -26.78
CA LEU A 33 -3.46 -0.50 -26.43
C LEU A 33 -3.08 -0.40 -24.96
N SER A 34 -3.72 -1.20 -24.09
CA SER A 34 -3.42 -1.26 -22.66
C SER A 34 -2.04 -1.87 -22.34
N ASN A 35 -1.47 -2.67 -23.25
CA ASN A 35 -0.23 -3.44 -22.98
C ASN A 35 1.07 -2.63 -23.11
N LYS A 36 1.02 -1.30 -23.26
CA LYS A 36 2.23 -0.45 -23.25
C LYS A 36 2.46 0.31 -21.94
N ASN A 37 1.52 0.28 -21.02
CA ASN A 37 1.74 0.73 -19.65
C ASN A 37 1.88 -0.52 -18.78
N HIS A 38 2.93 -0.52 -17.96
CA HIS A 38 3.40 -1.64 -17.17
C HIS A 38 2.30 -2.42 -16.47
N HIS A 39 2.54 -3.72 -16.34
CA HIS A 39 2.04 -4.54 -15.25
C HIS A 39 2.26 -3.80 -13.93
N GLY A 40 1.28 -3.00 -13.52
CA GLY A 40 1.00 -2.82 -12.10
C GLY A 40 0.43 -4.14 -11.59
N PRO A 41 0.72 -4.55 -10.35
CA PRO A 41 -0.01 -5.65 -9.75
C PRO A 41 -1.50 -5.32 -9.88
N ALA A 42 -2.34 -6.32 -10.18
CA ALA A 42 -3.78 -6.13 -10.13
C ALA A 42 -4.11 -5.34 -8.86
N GLU A 43 -4.79 -4.20 -9.00
CA GLU A 43 -5.36 -3.44 -7.87
C GLU A 43 -6.35 -4.36 -7.16
N THR A 44 -5.81 -5.28 -6.37
CA THR A 44 -6.50 -5.85 -5.24
C THR A 44 -6.66 -4.67 -4.32
N ALA A 45 -7.86 -4.07 -4.32
CA ALA A 45 -8.20 -3.00 -3.41
C ALA A 45 -7.75 -3.45 -2.02
N ILE A 46 -6.77 -2.74 -1.46
CA ILE A 46 -6.23 -3.06 -0.14
C ILE A 46 -7.44 -3.00 0.81
N PRO A 47 -7.79 -4.10 1.49
CA PRO A 47 -8.97 -4.13 2.34
C PRO A 47 -8.84 -3.05 3.43
N ASP A 48 -9.95 -2.34 3.72
CA ASP A 48 -10.00 -1.29 4.74
C ASP A 48 -9.81 -1.91 6.14
N ILE A 49 -8.55 -2.20 6.47
CA ILE A 49 -8.11 -2.76 7.75
C ILE A 49 -7.50 -1.65 8.58
N VAL A 50 -8.09 -1.42 9.75
CA VAL A 50 -7.62 -0.41 10.69
C VAL A 50 -6.38 -0.95 11.39
N VAL A 51 -5.26 -0.23 11.31
CA VAL A 51 -4.01 -0.64 11.96
C VAL A 51 -3.71 0.30 13.11
N LEU A 52 -3.50 -0.26 14.30
CA LEU A 52 -3.34 0.45 15.55
C LEU A 52 -2.10 -0.04 16.29
N SER A 53 -1.30 0.89 16.81
CA SER A 53 -0.14 0.58 17.65
C SER A 53 -0.51 0.24 19.10
N VAL A 54 -1.76 0.47 19.50
CA VAL A 54 -2.25 0.18 20.86
C VAL A 54 -2.64 -1.29 20.99
N ASP A 55 -2.39 -1.86 22.16
CA ASP A 55 -2.76 -3.25 22.48
C ASP A 55 -4.25 -3.40 22.85
N THR A 56 -4.94 -2.29 23.18
CA THR A 56 -6.36 -2.28 23.57
C THR A 56 -7.11 -1.15 22.90
N VAL A 57 -8.36 -1.39 22.52
CA VAL A 57 -9.24 -0.42 21.87
C VAL A 57 -10.55 -0.24 22.64
N PRO A 58 -11.19 0.94 22.61
CA PRO A 58 -12.43 1.22 23.34
C PRO A 58 -13.68 0.63 22.65
N VAL A 59 -13.52 -0.48 21.93
CA VAL A 59 -14.57 -1.23 21.23
C VAL A 59 -14.35 -2.72 21.47
N ALA A 60 -15.44 -3.50 21.47
CA ALA A 60 -15.34 -4.92 21.77
C ALA A 60 -14.59 -5.66 20.65
N ILE A 61 -13.63 -6.50 21.06
CA ILE A 61 -12.94 -7.43 20.17
C ILE A 61 -13.73 -8.74 20.18
N GLU A 62 -14.37 -9.07 19.06
CA GLU A 62 -15.16 -10.28 18.90
C GLU A 62 -14.27 -11.51 18.74
N ARG A 63 -13.13 -11.34 18.08
CA ARG A 63 -12.21 -12.44 17.78
C ARG A 63 -10.77 -11.96 17.67
N TYR A 64 -9.86 -12.77 18.21
CA TYR A 64 -8.42 -12.65 18.00
C TYR A 64 -7.94 -13.73 17.04
N PHE A 65 -6.98 -13.36 16.19
CA PHE A 65 -6.24 -14.30 15.35
C PHE A 65 -4.79 -14.42 15.85
N GLN A 66 -4.05 -15.36 15.26
CA GLN A 66 -2.61 -15.49 15.51
C GLN A 66 -1.90 -14.22 15.04
N ALA A 67 -0.92 -13.77 15.83
CA ALA A 67 -0.06 -12.65 15.44
C ALA A 67 0.65 -12.92 14.11
N ILE A 68 0.74 -11.89 13.28
CA ILE A 68 1.37 -11.92 11.96
C ILE A 68 2.57 -10.98 11.93
N SER A 69 3.50 -11.26 11.02
CA SER A 69 4.65 -10.41 10.75
C SER A 69 4.89 -10.27 9.25
N ALA A 70 5.57 -9.18 8.89
CA ALA A 70 6.13 -8.95 7.57
C ALA A 70 7.54 -8.40 7.74
N GLU A 71 8.49 -8.91 6.96
CA GLU A 71 9.89 -8.55 7.06
C GLU A 71 10.47 -8.14 5.70
N ALA A 72 11.39 -7.19 5.73
CA ALA A 72 12.17 -6.78 4.56
C ALA A 72 13.61 -6.46 4.94
N ILE A 73 14.48 -6.59 3.94
CA ILE A 73 15.90 -6.25 4.03
C ILE A 73 16.18 -5.13 3.04
N LEU A 74 16.70 -4.01 3.55
CA LEU A 74 17.19 -2.90 2.75
C LEU A 74 18.71 -2.97 2.69
N THR A 75 19.27 -3.09 1.48
CA THR A 75 20.70 -2.99 1.24
C THR A 75 21.12 -1.53 1.14
N LEU A 76 22.10 -1.10 1.93
CA LEU A 76 22.59 0.27 1.90
C LEU A 76 23.71 0.46 0.89
N ASP A 77 23.42 1.19 -0.19
CA ASP A 77 24.48 1.75 -1.03
C ASP A 77 25.01 3.06 -0.42
N MET A 78 26.11 2.97 0.33
CA MET A 78 26.73 4.14 0.95
C MET A 78 27.18 5.21 -0.05
N LYS A 79 27.31 4.89 -1.36
CA LYS A 79 27.68 5.86 -2.40
C LYS A 79 26.52 6.73 -2.84
N SER A 80 25.28 6.25 -2.70
CA SER A 80 24.05 6.98 -3.09
C SER A 80 23.51 7.89 -1.97
N ILE A 81 23.91 7.64 -0.71
CA ILE A 81 23.41 8.36 0.45
C ILE A 81 24.00 9.78 0.51
N ARG A 82 23.18 10.79 0.19
CA ARG A 82 23.51 12.20 0.42
C ARG A 82 23.35 12.55 1.89
N VAL A 83 24.47 12.90 2.51
CA VAL A 83 24.57 13.25 3.91
C VAL A 83 24.75 14.77 4.06
N GLN A 84 23.83 15.43 4.75
CA GLN A 84 23.99 16.84 5.12
C GLN A 84 24.27 16.95 6.62
N THR A 85 25.39 17.55 6.97
CA THR A 85 25.77 17.83 8.35
C THR A 85 24.99 19.05 8.82
N VAL A 86 24.10 18.87 9.80
CA VAL A 86 23.41 19.97 10.46
C VAL A 86 24.29 20.43 11.63
N LYS A 87 24.37 21.74 11.90
CA LYS A 87 25.06 22.26 13.09
C LYS A 87 24.53 21.53 14.33
N ASN A 88 25.44 21.06 15.21
CA ASN A 88 25.23 20.15 16.35
C ASN A 88 25.30 18.63 16.11
N LYS A 89 26.29 18.15 15.33
CA LYS A 89 26.62 16.70 15.18
C LYS A 89 25.47 15.82 14.68
N MET A 90 24.36 16.41 14.26
CA MET A 90 23.23 15.69 13.68
C MET A 90 23.47 15.58 12.18
N VAL A 91 23.36 14.37 11.68
CA VAL A 91 23.63 14.02 10.30
C VAL A 91 22.30 13.63 9.67
N ARG A 92 21.84 14.42 8.68
CA ARG A 92 20.59 14.12 7.97
C ARG A 92 20.91 13.40 6.66
N ALA A 93 20.44 12.17 6.52
CA ALA A 93 20.53 11.39 5.29
C ALA A 93 19.19 11.45 4.54
N PHE A 94 19.17 12.07 3.35
CA PHE A 94 17.91 12.32 2.62
C PHE A 94 17.38 11.09 1.87
N SER A 95 18.24 10.30 1.21
CA SER A 95 17.83 9.12 0.42
C SER A 95 17.31 8.00 1.32
N LEU A 96 18.03 7.74 2.40
CA LEU A 96 17.73 6.66 3.34
C LEU A 96 16.33 6.78 3.96
N THR A 97 15.91 8.00 4.31
CA THR A 97 14.62 8.22 4.99
C THR A 97 13.45 7.87 4.06
N TYR A 98 13.55 8.23 2.78
CA TYR A 98 12.52 7.98 1.78
C TYR A 98 12.38 6.47 1.50
N GLU A 99 13.48 5.79 1.21
CA GLU A 99 13.50 4.34 0.94
C GLU A 99 12.97 3.54 2.12
N LEU A 100 13.34 3.93 3.35
CA LEU A 100 12.83 3.30 4.56
C LEU A 100 11.32 3.51 4.75
N ASP A 101 10.80 4.68 4.41
CA ASP A 101 9.38 4.96 4.56
C ASP A 101 8.54 4.25 3.49
N GLU A 102 9.01 4.17 2.25
CA GLU A 102 8.39 3.33 1.21
C GLU A 102 8.38 1.86 1.63
N LEU A 103 9.48 1.35 2.17
CA LEU A 103 9.58 -0.04 2.61
C LEU A 103 8.61 -0.34 3.78
N LYS A 104 8.49 0.56 4.74
CA LYS A 104 7.51 0.44 5.83
C LYS A 104 6.06 0.45 5.32
N LEU A 105 5.76 1.27 4.32
CA LEU A 105 4.43 1.29 3.70
C LEU A 105 4.13 -0.05 3.04
N SER A 106 5.07 -0.60 2.26
CA SER A 106 4.94 -1.93 1.65
C SER A 106 4.70 -3.02 2.70
N LEU A 107 5.49 -3.04 3.79
CA LEU A 107 5.32 -4.01 4.88
C LEU A 107 3.96 -3.88 5.58
N LEU A 108 3.45 -2.65 5.72
CA LEU A 108 2.13 -2.40 6.28
C LEU A 108 1.02 -2.93 5.37
N GLU A 109 1.18 -2.80 4.04
CA GLU A 109 0.24 -3.35 3.05
C GLU A 109 0.24 -4.88 3.09
N ASP A 110 1.41 -5.52 3.19
CA ASP A 110 1.53 -6.97 3.33
C ASP A 110 0.82 -7.47 4.60
N LEU A 111 1.00 -6.77 5.73
CA LEU A 111 0.29 -7.09 6.97
C LEU A 111 -1.23 -6.97 6.83
N LYS A 112 -1.71 -5.92 6.16
CA LYS A 112 -3.15 -5.75 5.90
C LYS A 112 -3.68 -6.88 5.03
N PHE A 113 -2.96 -7.26 3.97
CA PHE A 113 -3.35 -8.37 3.12
C PHE A 113 -3.43 -9.70 3.89
N GLN A 114 -2.43 -9.98 4.73
CA GLN A 114 -2.46 -11.16 5.60
C GLN A 114 -3.66 -11.14 6.57
N ALA A 115 -3.90 -10.02 7.24
CA ALA A 115 -5.04 -9.86 8.15
C ALA A 115 -6.38 -10.04 7.43
N ALA A 116 -6.52 -9.53 6.20
CA ALA A 116 -7.71 -9.71 5.38
C ALA A 116 -7.98 -11.19 5.04
N ASN A 117 -6.92 -11.96 4.77
CA ASN A 117 -7.04 -13.39 4.50
C ASN A 117 -7.56 -14.17 5.71
N PHE A 118 -7.34 -13.68 6.93
CA PHE A 118 -7.96 -14.22 8.14
C PHE A 118 -9.41 -13.73 8.36
N GLY A 119 -9.89 -12.79 7.56
CA GLY A 119 -11.18 -12.13 7.75
C GLY A 119 -11.18 -11.08 8.88
N ALA A 120 -10.01 -10.60 9.30
CA ALA A 120 -9.89 -9.54 10.28
C ALA A 120 -10.22 -8.18 9.66
N ASN A 121 -10.76 -7.26 10.46
CA ASN A 121 -11.03 -5.87 10.05
C ASN A 121 -10.09 -4.86 10.74
N ALA A 122 -9.25 -5.32 11.67
CA ALA A 122 -8.24 -4.50 12.32
C ALA A 122 -6.99 -5.31 12.68
N ILE A 123 -5.87 -4.59 12.87
CA ILE A 123 -4.63 -5.09 13.46
C ILE A 123 -4.32 -4.20 14.67
N ILE A 124 -4.14 -4.81 15.84
CA ILE A 124 -3.77 -4.13 17.08
C ILE A 124 -2.34 -4.48 17.50
N GLY A 125 -1.75 -3.67 18.36
CA GLY A 125 -0.40 -3.87 18.86
C GLY A 125 0.66 -3.84 17.77
N LEU A 126 0.50 -3.00 16.74
CA LEU A 126 1.49 -2.85 15.68
C LEU A 126 2.84 -2.42 16.28
N ARG A 127 3.87 -3.23 16.07
CA ARG A 127 5.25 -2.97 16.47
C ARG A 127 6.14 -3.02 15.24
N THR A 128 7.08 -2.08 15.16
CA THR A 128 8.11 -2.05 14.13
C THR A 128 9.47 -2.24 14.79
N SER A 129 10.20 -3.25 14.34
CA SER A 129 11.57 -3.55 14.71
C SER A 129 12.48 -3.19 13.54
N MET A 130 13.63 -2.60 13.86
CA MET A 130 14.69 -2.33 12.89
C MET A 130 16.02 -2.76 13.48
N SER A 131 16.80 -3.53 12.73
CA SER A 131 18.12 -4.02 13.14
C SER A 131 19.09 -3.87 11.98
N THR A 132 20.30 -3.39 12.27
CA THR A 132 21.38 -3.36 11.28
C THR A 132 22.13 -4.68 11.31
N VAL A 133 22.26 -5.34 10.17
CA VAL A 133 23.03 -6.56 10.01
C VAL A 133 24.21 -6.25 9.11
N GLU A 134 25.41 -6.63 9.53
CA GLU A 134 26.61 -6.51 8.70
C GLU A 134 26.88 -7.88 8.05
N SER A 135 26.93 -7.91 6.72
CA SER A 135 27.32 -9.10 5.97
C SER A 135 28.82 -9.35 6.10
N VAL A 136 29.27 -10.59 5.86
CA VAL A 136 30.68 -10.98 5.81
C VAL A 136 31.48 -10.10 4.83
N ASP A 137 30.82 -9.61 3.78
CA ASP A 137 31.40 -8.74 2.75
C ASP A 137 31.38 -7.23 3.10
N SER A 138 31.14 -6.88 4.38
CA SER A 138 31.00 -5.49 4.87
C SER A 138 29.81 -4.72 4.27
N GLU A 139 28.86 -5.41 3.62
CA GLU A 139 27.59 -4.81 3.22
C GLU A 139 26.76 -4.51 4.47
N LYS A 140 26.33 -3.26 4.60
CA LYS A 140 25.44 -2.85 5.68
C LYS A 140 24.00 -3.03 5.23
N LEU A 141 23.29 -3.93 5.91
CA LEU A 141 21.90 -4.23 5.66
C LEU A 141 21.05 -3.67 6.81
N ILE A 142 19.86 -3.17 6.48
CA ILE A 142 18.84 -2.84 7.47
C ILE A 142 17.74 -3.89 7.34
N PHE A 143 17.59 -4.69 8.38
CA PHE A 143 16.45 -5.58 8.56
C PHE A 143 15.31 -4.79 9.22
N ILE A 144 14.13 -4.83 8.62
CA ILE A 144 12.92 -4.22 9.15
C ILE A 144 11.87 -5.31 9.29
N SER A 145 11.22 -5.35 10.44
CA SER A 145 10.09 -6.24 10.69
C SER A 145 8.93 -5.43 11.26
N MET A 146 7.73 -5.66 10.76
CA MET A 146 6.49 -5.19 11.35
C MET A 146 5.67 -6.39 11.82
N SER A 147 5.09 -6.29 13.01
CA SER A 147 4.25 -7.35 13.56
C SER A 147 3.02 -6.77 14.25
N GLY A 148 1.92 -7.51 14.26
CA GLY A 148 0.69 -7.13 14.96
C GLY A 148 -0.27 -8.30 15.09
N THR A 149 -1.35 -8.09 15.84
CA THR A 149 -2.39 -9.11 16.05
C THR A 149 -3.65 -8.75 15.28
N PRO A 150 -4.07 -9.54 14.29
CA PRO A 150 -5.33 -9.31 13.58
C PRO A 150 -6.52 -9.62 14.50
N VAL A 151 -7.56 -8.80 14.41
CA VAL A 151 -8.78 -8.92 15.22
C VAL A 151 -10.04 -8.57 14.42
N ILE A 152 -11.19 -9.04 14.90
CA ILE A 152 -12.51 -8.55 14.46
C ILE A 152 -13.06 -7.63 15.54
N LEU A 153 -13.29 -6.37 15.19
CA LEU A 153 -13.96 -5.38 16.03
C LEU A 153 -15.45 -5.32 15.67
N SER A 154 -16.31 -5.25 16.69
CA SER A 154 -17.77 -5.22 16.54
C SER A 154 -18.32 -3.93 15.92
N ASP A 155 -17.59 -2.82 16.08
CA ASP A 155 -17.95 -1.51 15.49
C ASP A 155 -16.70 -0.68 15.20
N VAL A 156 -16.37 -0.54 13.91
CA VAL A 156 -15.25 0.28 13.42
C VAL A 156 -15.65 1.73 13.12
N SER A 157 -16.94 2.09 13.20
CA SER A 157 -17.43 3.44 12.86
C SER A 157 -16.93 4.52 13.81
N ILE A 158 -16.67 4.16 15.07
CA ILE A 158 -16.11 5.07 16.09
C ILE A 158 -14.65 5.43 15.76
N LEU A 159 -13.91 4.52 15.13
CA LEU A 159 -12.51 4.74 14.75
C LEU A 159 -12.39 5.63 13.49
N THR A 160 -13.41 5.67 12.64
CA THR A 160 -13.46 6.54 11.45
C THR A 160 -13.96 7.96 11.75
N HIS A 161 -14.57 8.21 12.92
CA HIS A 161 -15.14 9.50 13.29
C HIS A 161 -14.12 10.62 13.59
N HIS A 162 -12.82 10.34 13.59
CA HIS A 162 -11.79 11.36 13.79
C HIS A 162 -11.37 12.11 12.51
N SER A 163 -11.87 11.74 11.32
CA SER A 163 -11.52 12.41 10.05
C SER A 163 -12.61 13.31 9.45
N GLY A 164 -13.76 13.51 10.13
CA GLY A 164 -14.93 14.12 9.47
C GLY A 164 -15.85 14.96 10.34
N LYS A 165 -15.36 15.99 11.04
CA LYS A 165 -16.23 17.12 11.40
C LYS A 165 -16.40 18.04 10.19
N VAL A 166 -17.20 17.60 9.21
CA VAL A 166 -17.79 18.54 8.26
C VAL A 166 -18.82 19.35 9.06
N ARG A 167 -18.42 20.56 9.47
CA ARG A 167 -19.36 21.58 9.95
C ARG A 167 -20.41 21.76 8.87
N LYS A 168 -21.63 21.26 9.10
CA LYS A 168 -22.81 21.75 8.37
C LYS A 168 -23.00 23.21 8.76
N THR A 169 -22.51 24.12 7.93
CA THR A 169 -22.94 25.51 7.95
C THR A 169 -24.40 25.49 7.48
N ARG A 170 -25.32 25.78 8.41
CA ARG A 170 -26.70 26.15 8.08
C ARG A 170 -26.67 27.59 7.60
N GLU A 171 -27.08 27.82 6.36
CA GLU A 171 -27.90 28.96 5.93
C GLU A 171 -28.89 28.46 4.89
#